data_AF-A0A937Q4R4-F1
#
_entry.id   AF-A0A937Q4R4-F1
#
_cell.length_a   1.000
_cell.length_b   1.000
_cell.length_c   1.000
_cell.angle_alpha   90.00
_cell.angle_beta   90.00
_cell.angle_gamma   90.00
#
_symmetry.space_group_name_H-M   'P 1'
#
loop_
_entity.id
_entity.type
_entity.pdbx_description
1 polymer ?
#
loop_
_entity_poly.entity_id
_entity_poly.type
_entity_poly.pdbx_seq_one_letter_code
_entity_poly.pdbx_strand_id
1 'polypeptide(L)' 'CIADAYDAQLISIARGEKPEVVEIIHKVMDGEAIDAAALSKDLQGYVKTARVILGHSLYSDSWLEL' A
#
# COMPACT_ATOMS: atom_id res chain seq x y z
N CYS A 1 -14.20 3.94 -12.28
CA CYS A 1 -12.78 3.58 -12.47
C CYS A 1 -12.67 2.78 -13.76
N ILE A 2 -11.60 2.96 -14.53
CA ILE A 2 -11.22 2.03 -15.60
C ILE A 2 -10.09 1.20 -14.99
N ALA A 3 -10.34 -0.08 -14.78
CA ALA A 3 -9.40 -1.02 -14.19
C ALA A 3 -9.16 -2.17 -15.19
N ASP A 4 -7.98 -2.77 -15.16
CA ASP A 4 -7.74 -4.02 -15.88
C ASP A 4 -8.68 -5.10 -15.32
N ALA A 5 -9.47 -5.71 -16.21
CA ALA A 5 -10.42 -6.75 -15.84
C ALA A 5 -9.75 -8.04 -15.33
N TYR A 6 -8.46 -8.24 -15.63
CA TYR A 6 -7.68 -9.39 -15.18
C TYR A 6 -6.87 -9.13 -13.91
N ASP A 7 -6.84 -7.89 -13.41
CA ASP A 7 -6.22 -7.57 -12.13
C ASP A 7 -7.20 -7.83 -10.99
N ALA A 8 -7.22 -9.08 -10.52
CA ALA A 8 -8.09 -9.52 -9.45
C ALA A 8 -7.86 -8.74 -8.14
N GLN A 9 -6.62 -8.32 -7.86
CA GLN A 9 -6.27 -7.61 -6.64
C GLN A 9 -6.83 -6.19 -6.66
N LEU A 10 -6.67 -5.48 -7.78
CA LEU A 10 -7.25 -4.16 -7.97
C LEU A 10 -8.78 -4.21 -7.90
N ILE A 11 -9.39 -5.21 -8.53
CA ILE A 11 -10.85 -5.43 -8.48
C ILE A 11 -11.33 -5.68 -7.05
N SER A 12 -10.66 -6.54 -6.28
CA SER A 12 -11.03 -6.83 -4.90
C SER A 12 -10.94 -5.59 -4.01
N ILE A 13 -9.90 -4.75 -4.17
CA ILE A 13 -9.80 -3.48 -3.45
C ILE A 13 -10.97 -2.56 -3.82
N ALA A 14 -11.26 -2.42 -5.12
CA ALA A 14 -12.36 -1.58 -5.60
C ALA A 14 -13.74 -2.05 -5.13
N ARG A 15 -13.90 -3.35 -4.86
CA ARG A 15 -15.13 -3.95 -4.29
C ARG A 15 -15.22 -3.83 -2.78
N GLY A 16 -14.20 -3.29 -2.10
CA GLY A 16 -14.18 -3.17 -0.64
C GLY A 16 -13.86 -4.47 0.09
N GLU A 17 -13.30 -5.47 -0.61
CA GLU A 17 -12.96 -6.78 -0.03
C GLU A 17 -11.62 -6.77 0.74
N LYS A 18 -10.86 -5.66 0.65
CA LYS A 18 -9.56 -5.46 1.30
C LYS A 18 -9.53 -4.17 2.14
N PRO A 19 -10.40 -4.01 3.15
CA PRO A 19 -10.46 -2.80 3.98
C PRO A 19 -9.14 -2.50 4.70
N GLU A 20 -8.38 -3.53 5.10
CA GLU A 20 -7.10 -3.39 5.78
C GLU A 20 -6.04 -2.67 4.95
N VAL A 21 -6.08 -2.83 3.62
CA VAL A 21 -5.17 -2.15 2.68
C VAL A 21 -5.55 -0.67 2.56
N VAL A 22 -6.84 -0.37 2.49
CA VAL A 22 -7.32 1.01 2.37
C VAL A 22 -7.03 1.78 3.65
N GLU A 23 -7.31 1.18 4.81
CA GLU A 23 -7.04 1.79 6.12
C GLU A 23 -5.55 2.09 6.32
N ILE A 24 -4.66 1.15 5.97
CA ILE A 24 -3.22 1.39 6.16
C ILE A 24 -2.71 2.50 5.24
N ILE A 25 -3.22 2.59 4.01
CA ILE A 25 -2.86 3.67 3.08
C ILE A 25 -3.33 5.02 3.63
N HIS A 26 -4.56 5.12 4.14
CA HIS A 26 -5.05 6.35 4.77
C HIS A 26 -4.19 6.76 5.97
N LYS A 27 -3.79 5.83 6.83
CA LYS A 27 -2.85 6.12 7.93
C LYS A 27 -1.51 6.69 7.44
N VAL A 28 -0.99 6.19 6.32
CA VAL A 28 0.23 6.75 5.70
C VAL A 28 -0.03 8.17 5.21
N MET A 29 -1.18 8.43 4.58
CA MET A 29 -1.58 9.74 4.08
C MET A 29 -1.74 10.77 5.23
N ASP A 30 -2.29 10.33 6.35
CA ASP A 30 -2.48 11.17 7.55
C ASP A 30 -1.17 11.37 8.35
N GLY A 31 -0.07 10.72 7.94
CA GLY A 31 1.23 10.84 8.56
C GLY A 31 1.35 10.11 9.90
N GLU A 32 0.48 9.12 10.17
CA GLU A 32 0.53 8.33 11.40
C GLU A 32 1.79 7.46 11.47
N ALA A 33 2.27 7.23 12.70
CA ALA A 33 3.39 6.32 12.95
C ALA A 33 2.90 4.87 12.81
N ILE A 34 3.37 4.19 11.76
CA ILE A 34 3.04 2.79 11.48
C ILE A 34 4.24 1.92 11.81
N ASP A 35 4.04 0.95 12.70
CA ASP A 35 5.00 -0.13 12.94
C ASP A 35 4.94 -1.15 11.80
N ALA A 36 5.79 -0.94 10.79
CA ALA A 36 5.86 -1.81 9.63
C ALA A 36 6.31 -3.24 9.97
N ALA A 37 7.08 -3.44 11.06
CA ALA A 37 7.58 -4.76 11.43
C ALA A 37 6.47 -5.68 11.96
N ALA A 38 5.39 -5.11 12.51
CA ALA A 38 4.22 -5.84 12.98
C ALA A 38 3.23 -6.22 11.85
N LEU A 39 3.41 -5.69 10.64
CA LEU A 39 2.51 -5.94 9.50
C LEU A 39 2.89 -7.19 8.72
N SER A 40 1.91 -7.77 8.02
CA SER A 40 2.18 -8.81 7.02
C SER A 40 3.04 -8.27 5.87
N LYS A 41 3.79 -9.15 5.19
CA LYS A 41 4.63 -8.74 4.04
C LYS A 41 3.85 -8.00 2.95
N ASP A 42 2.60 -8.41 2.70
CA ASP A 42 1.71 -7.77 1.74
C ASP A 42 1.40 -6.32 2.14
N LEU A 43 1.00 -6.09 3.39
CA LEU A 43 0.71 -4.75 3.94
C LEU A 43 1.96 -3.87 4.03
N GLN A 44 3.13 -4.44 4.34
CA GLN A 44 4.40 -3.73 4.28
C GLN A 44 4.68 -3.20 2.87
N GLY A 45 4.38 -4.01 1.85
CA GLY A 45 4.46 -3.60 0.44
C GLY A 45 3.65 -2.34 0.20
N TYR A 46 2.35 -2.34 0.52
CA TYR A 46 1.48 -1.17 0.36
C TYR A 46 1.96 0.08 1.10
N VAL A 47 2.43 -0.07 2.35
CA VAL A 47 2.96 1.06 3.13
C VAL A 47 4.18 1.67 2.45
N LYS A 48 5.13 0.82 2.01
CA LYS A 48 6.30 1.29 1.28
C LYS A 48 5.88 1.98 -0.03
N THR A 49 4.91 1.42 -0.77
CA THR A 49 4.43 2.00 -2.04
C THR A 49 3.83 3.38 -1.80
N ALA A 50 2.96 3.49 -0.81
CA ALA A 50 2.30 4.75 -0.46
C ALA A 50 3.33 5.80 -0.05
N ARG A 51 4.35 5.44 0.74
CA ARG A 51 5.44 6.35 1.13
C ARG A 51 6.24 6.85 -0.07
N VAL A 52 6.53 5.99 -1.05
CA VAL A 52 7.23 6.41 -2.27
C VAL A 52 6.37 7.35 -3.11
N ILE A 53 5.09 7.01 -3.33
CA ILE A 53 4.16 7.83 -4.12
C ILE A 53 3.95 9.21 -3.46
N LEU A 54 3.85 9.27 -2.14
CA LEU A 54 3.65 10.50 -1.38
C LEU A 54 4.95 11.29 -1.16
N GLY A 55 6.11 10.79 -1.63
CA GLY A 55 7.40 11.46 -1.50
C GLY A 55 8.02 11.39 -0.10
N HIS A 56 7.51 10.54 0.79
CA HIS A 56 8.10 10.28 2.11
C HIS A 56 9.38 9.44 2.01
N SER A 57 9.61 8.76 0.88
CA SER A 57 10.80 7.95 0.63
C SER A 57 11.15 7.97 -0.86
N LEU A 58 12.44 7.89 -1.17
CA LEU A 58 12.90 7.85 -2.56
C LEU A 58 12.70 6.45 -3.14
N TYR A 59 12.25 6.37 -4.39
CA TYR A 59 12.26 5.14 -5.15
C TYR A 59 13.70 4.65 -5.40
N SER A 60 13.94 3.35 -5.21
CA SER A 60 15.13 2.63 -5.68
C SER A 60 14.68 1.29 -6.24
N ASP A 61 15.40 0.64 -7.16
CA ASP A 61 14.99 -0.69 -7.67
C ASP A 61 14.94 -1.78 -6.58
N SER A 62 15.53 -1.51 -5.41
CA SER A 62 15.50 -2.38 -4.22
C SER A 62 14.44 -2.00 -3.18
N TRP A 63 13.56 -1.03 -3.46
CA TRP A 63 12.72 -0.38 -2.43
C TRP A 63 11.72 -1.31 -1.72
N LEU A 64 11.32 -2.42 -2.35
CA LEU A 64 10.46 -3.43 -1.71
C LEU A 64 11.25 -4.41 -0.83
N GLU A 65 12.51 -4.65 -1.16
CA GLU A 65 13.42 -5.57 -0.48
C GLU A 65 14.09 -4.96 0.76
N LEU A 66 14.14 -3.62 0.84
CA LEU A 66 14.74 -2.84 1.94
C LEU A 66 13.89 -2.76 3.21
#